data_AF-A0A0G0YSF1-F1
#
_entry.id   AF-A0A0G0YSF1-F1
#
_cell.length_a   1.000
_cell.length_b   1.000
_cell.length_c   1.000
_cell.angle_alpha   90.00
_cell.angle_beta   90.00
_cell.angle_gamma   90.00
#
_symmetry.space_group_name_H-M   'P 1'
#
loop_
_entity.id
_entity.type
_entity.pdbx_description
1 polymer ?
#
loop_
_entity_poly.entity_id
_entity_poly.type
_entity_poly.pdbx_seq_one_letter_code
_entity_poly.pdbx_strand_id
1 'polypeptide(L)' 'GKDFYIILNITNAKFAKDFSPINADSKLPELREHSKSYLHHLFKVSKSLGQRLASLNNLEFYARLMKTVRQKPNQ' A
#
# COMPACT_ATOMS: atom_id res chain seq x y z
N GLY A 1 5.53 -8.90 -16.50
CA GLY A 1 4.07 -9.12 -16.54
C GLY A 1 3.42 -8.39 -15.39
N LYS A 2 2.09 -8.21 -15.43
CA LYS A 2 1.28 -7.70 -14.31
C LYS A 2 1.39 -8.52 -13.01
N ASP A 3 2.20 -9.59 -13.02
CA ASP A 3 2.39 -10.55 -11.95
C ASP A 3 3.37 -10.09 -10.85
N PHE A 4 4.04 -8.93 -11.02
CA PHE A 4 5.04 -8.45 -10.07
C PHE A 4 4.44 -7.58 -8.94
N TYR A 5 3.34 -6.87 -9.22
CA TYR A 5 2.69 -6.00 -8.24
C TYR A 5 1.21 -5.83 -8.55
N ILE A 6 0.44 -5.49 -7.52
CA ILE A 6 -0.98 -5.15 -7.65
C ILE A 6 -1.19 -3.65 -7.43
N ILE A 7 -2.14 -3.07 -8.16
CA ILE A 7 -2.56 -1.69 -7.97
C ILE A 7 -3.91 -1.70 -7.26
N LEU A 8 -3.99 -1.01 -6.12
CA LEU A 8 -5.24 -0.82 -5.39
C LEU A 8 -5.67 0.64 -5.53
N ASN A 9 -6.78 0.88 -6.26
CA ASN A 9 -7.43 2.18 -6.22
C ASN A 9 -8.29 2.27 -4.95
N ILE A 10 -7.71 2.79 -3.87
CA ILE A 10 -8.31 2.74 -2.53
C ILE A 10 -9.64 3.51 -2.43
N THR A 11 -9.92 4.43 -3.35
CA THR A 11 -11.21 5.16 -3.40
C THR A 11 -12.36 4.31 -3.94
N ASN A 12 -12.09 3.12 -4.50
CA ASN A 12 -13.13 2.20 -4.95
C ASN A 12 -14.03 1.74 -3.79
N ALA A 13 -15.34 1.69 -4.04
CA ALA A 13 -16.35 1.36 -3.03
C ALA A 13 -16.14 0.01 -2.32
N LYS A 14 -15.53 -0.98 -2.99
CA LYS A 14 -15.23 -2.29 -2.40
C LYS A 14 -14.38 -2.21 -1.13
N PHE A 15 -13.57 -1.17 -0.98
CA PHE A 15 -12.71 -0.99 0.18
C PHE A 15 -13.41 -0.34 1.38
N ALA A 16 -14.61 0.23 1.20
CA ALA A 16 -15.33 0.92 2.27
C ALA A 16 -15.65 0.02 3.49
N LYS A 17 -15.75 -1.29 3.27
CA LYS A 17 -15.98 -2.31 4.32
C LYS A 17 -14.90 -3.38 4.36
N ASP A 18 -13.74 -3.12 3.74
CA ASP A 18 -12.60 -4.02 3.80
C ASP A 18 -11.76 -3.71 5.04
N PHE A 19 -11.98 -4.47 6.11
CA PHE A 19 -11.27 -4.31 7.38
C PHE A 19 -9.91 -5.02 7.41
N SER A 20 -9.48 -5.63 6.29
CA SER A 20 -8.13 -6.19 6.19
C SER A 20 -7.08 -5.07 6.24
N PRO A 21 -5.86 -5.36 6.71
CA PRO A 21 -4.80 -4.35 6.82
C PRO A 21 -4.47 -3.74 5.46
N ILE A 22 -3.96 -2.50 5.46
CA ILE A 22 -3.44 -1.84 4.24
C ILE A 22 -2.40 -2.75 3.58
N ASN A 23 -1.47 -3.28 4.37
CA ASN A 23 -0.47 -4.25 3.95
C ASN A 23 -0.05 -5.14 5.13
N ALA A 24 -0.47 -6.41 5.11
CA ALA A 24 -0.18 -7.39 6.17
C ALA A 24 1.32 -7.72 6.28
N ASP A 25 2.05 -7.65 5.16
CA ASP A 25 3.47 -8.03 5.08
C ASP A 25 4.42 -6.84 5.25
N SER A 26 3.88 -5.65 5.55
CA SER A 26 4.65 -4.43 5.80
C SER A 26 5.55 -4.58 7.02
N LYS A 27 6.74 -3.98 6.97
CA LYS A 27 7.60 -3.82 8.16
C LYS A 27 7.14 -2.67 9.06
N LEU A 28 6.38 -1.73 8.53
CA LEU A 28 5.78 -0.61 9.24
C LEU A 28 4.49 -1.03 9.96
N PRO A 29 4.39 -0.90 11.31
CA PRO A 29 3.20 -1.29 12.08
C PRO A 29 1.93 -0.56 11.64
N GLU A 30 2.03 0.72 11.28
CA GLU A 30 0.88 1.53 10.87
C GLU A 30 0.18 0.96 9.61
N LEU A 31 0.91 0.27 8.72
CA LEU A 31 0.32 -0.37 7.54
C LEU A 31 -0.29 -1.74 7.85
N ARG A 32 0.13 -2.38 8.95
CA ARG A 32 -0.44 -3.65 9.43
C ARG A 32 -1.64 -3.45 10.35
N GLU A 33 -1.70 -2.32 11.06
CA GLU A 33 -2.74 -2.04 12.05
C GLU A 33 -3.93 -1.28 11.44
N HIS A 34 -3.67 -0.36 10.50
CA HIS A 34 -4.74 0.36 9.82
C HIS A 34 -5.36 -0.49 8.70
N SER A 35 -6.68 -0.43 8.59
CA SER A 35 -7.43 -1.16 7.56
C SER A 35 -7.49 -0.41 6.22
N LYS A 36 -7.78 -1.15 5.15
CA LYS A 36 -8.12 -0.56 3.85
C LYS A 36 -9.38 0.31 3.93
N SER A 37 -10.35 -0.05 4.77
CA SER A 37 -11.55 0.76 5.03
C SER A 37 -11.23 2.10 5.69
N TYR A 38 -10.29 2.12 6.63
CA TYR A 38 -9.81 3.35 7.24
C TYR A 38 -9.09 4.23 6.21
N LEU A 39 -8.20 3.62 5.41
CA LEU A 39 -7.51 4.35 4.34
C LEU A 39 -8.50 4.92 3.31
N HIS A 40 -9.49 4.13 2.87
CA HIS A 40 -10.57 4.58 1.99
C HIS A 40 -11.31 5.78 2.58
N HIS A 41 -11.67 5.71 3.87
CA HIS A 41 -12.33 6.80 4.57
C HIS A 41 -11.48 8.07 4.60
N LEU A 42 -10.18 7.98 4.92
CA LEU A 42 -9.27 9.14 4.95
C LEU A 42 -9.17 9.85 3.60
N PHE A 43 -9.15 9.10 2.50
CA PHE A 43 -9.21 9.68 1.15
C PHE A 43 -10.55 10.36 0.88
N LYS A 44 -11.67 9.75 1.32
CA LYS A 44 -13.01 10.31 1.16
C LYS A 44 -13.21 11.62 1.91
N VAL A 45 -12.58 11.77 3.08
CA VAL A 45 -12.63 13.01 3.88
C VAL A 45 -11.45 13.97 3.61
N SER A 46 -10.68 13.73 2.54
CA SER A 46 -9.54 14.56 2.11
C SER A 46 -8.51 14.85 3.21
N LYS A 47 -8.29 13.91 4.14
CA LYS A 47 -7.26 14.06 5.17
C LYS A 47 -5.88 13.64 4.65
N SER A 48 -4.89 14.50 4.84
CA SER A 48 -3.49 14.28 4.40
C SER A 48 -2.86 12.99 4.93
N LEU A 49 -3.32 12.49 6.09
CA LEU A 49 -2.91 11.20 6.64
C LEU A 49 -3.14 10.05 5.66
N GLY A 50 -4.22 10.07 4.87
CA GLY A 50 -4.48 9.05 3.86
C GLY A 50 -3.41 9.02 2.77
N GLN A 51 -3.02 10.20 2.28
CA GLN A 51 -1.94 10.33 1.31
C GLN A 51 -0.59 9.88 1.90
N ARG A 52 -0.34 10.19 3.17
CA ARG A 52 0.88 9.75 3.88
C ARG A 52 0.97 8.23 3.97
N LEU A 53 -0.10 7.56 4.42
CA LEU A 53 -0.14 6.10 4.53
C LEU A 53 0.00 5.42 3.16
N ALA A 54 -0.68 5.92 2.13
CA ALA A 54 -0.55 5.41 0.77
C ALA A 54 0.88 5.58 0.23
N SER A 55 1.49 6.75 0.48
CA SER A 55 2.87 7.03 0.08
C SER A 55 3.87 6.13 0.80
N LEU A 56 3.69 5.89 2.09
CA LEU A 56 4.53 4.96 2.87
C LEU A 56 4.47 3.54 2.29
N ASN A 57 3.26 3.03 2.03
CA ASN A 57 3.07 1.70 1.44
C ASN A 57 3.73 1.59 0.05
N ASN A 58 3.57 2.62 -0.79
CA ASN A 58 4.17 2.65 -2.11
C ASN A 58 5.70 2.73 -2.04
N LEU A 59 6.24 3.55 -1.15
CA LEU A 59 7.69 3.72 -0.97
C LEU A 59 8.35 2.42 -0.49
N GLU A 60 7.73 1.70 0.46
CA GLU A 60 8.21 0.40 0.92
C GLU A 60 8.22 -0.63 -0.23
N PHE A 61 7.18 -0.64 -1.08
CA PHE A 61 7.18 -1.46 -2.28
C PHE A 61 8.33 -1.10 -3.23
N TYR A 62 8.51 0.17 -3.58
CA TYR A 62 9.58 0.60 -4.48
C TYR A 62 10.98 0.30 -3.93
N ALA A 63 11.20 0.50 -2.63
CA ALA A 63 12.46 0.17 -1.98
C ALA A 63 12.79 -1.33 -2.09
N ARG A 64 11.80 -2.20 -1.88
CA ARG A 64 11.94 -3.66 -2.07
C ARG A 64 12.20 -4.02 -3.52
N LEU A 65 11.42 -3.46 -4.45
CA LEU A 65 11.59 -3.68 -5.88
C LEU A 65 13.01 -3.31 -6.33
N MET A 66 13.51 -2.14 -5.96
CA MET A 66 14.85 -1.69 -6.32
C MET A 66 15.94 -2.58 -5.72
N LYS A 67 15.73 -3.12 -4.52
CA LYS A 67 16.64 -4.11 -3.92
C LYS A 67 16.66 -5.40 -4.74
N THR A 68 15.49 -5.93 -5.12
CA THR A 68 15.38 -7.14 -5.94
C THR A 68 16.04 -6.95 -7.31
N VAL A 69 15.86 -5.80 -7.95
CA VAL A 69 16.50 -5.48 -9.23
C VAL A 69 18.03 -5.47 -9.11
N ARG A 70 18.60 -4.81 -8.08
CA ARG A 70 20.06 -4.81 -7.85
C ARG A 70 20.64 -6.19 -7.54
N GLN A 71 19.85 -7.08 -6.95
CA GLN A 71 20.28 -8.43 -6.56
C GLN A 71 20.18 -9.45 -7.70
N LYS A 72 19.44 -9.14 -8.77
CA LYS A 72 19.48 -9.95 -10.00
C LYS A 72 20.68 -9.47 -10.81
N PRO A 73 21.79 -10.21 -10.89
CA PRO A 73 22.84 -9.88 -11.84
C PRO A 73 22.22 -9.89 -13.24
N ASN A 74 22.59 -8.91 -14.07
CA ASN A 74 22.17 -8.82 -15.46
C ASN A 74 22.33 -10.21 -16.11
N GLN A 75 21.22 -10.79 -16.58
CA GLN A 75 21.29 -11.92 -17.51
C GLN A 75 21.83 -11.42 -18.84
#